data_AF-A0A0K1FAF4-F1
#
_entry.id   AF-A0A0K1FAF4-F1
#
_cell.length_a   1.000
_cell.length_b   1.000
_cell.length_c   1.000
_cell.angle_alpha   90.00
_cell.angle_beta   90.00
_cell.angle_gamma   90.00
#
_symmetry.space_group_name_H-M   'P 1'
#
loop_
_entity.id
_entity.type
_entity.pdbx_description
1 polymer ?
#
loop_
_entity_poly.entity_id
_entity_poly.type
_entity_poly.pdbx_seq_one_letter_code
_entity_poly.pdbx_strand_id
1 'polypeptide(L)'
;MTSVSLGRWEPLSPQDAAQWMAPADCFWAIAGGWALDLHLGEQTREHADLDILVLRRDQWVVQVKSAGVVYEVDPSVGRVGQAVRA
;
A
#
# COMPACT_ATOMS: atom_id res chain seq x y z
N MET A 1 -26.73 -12.47 5.41
CA MET A 1 -25.35 -12.13 5.00
C MET A 1 -25.36 -10.67 4.60
N THR A 2 -24.74 -9.79 5.38
CA THR A 2 -24.64 -8.36 5.05
C THR A 2 -23.58 -8.17 3.97
N SER A 3 -23.99 -7.65 2.82
CA SER A 3 -23.05 -7.19 1.79
C SER A 3 -22.28 -5.99 2.32
N VAL A 4 -20.94 -6.04 2.27
CA VAL A 4 -20.08 -4.89 2.56
C VAL A 4 -19.91 -4.11 1.26
N SER A 5 -20.48 -2.91 1.20
CA SER A 5 -20.19 -1.96 0.12
C SER A 5 -18.81 -1.34 0.37
N LEU A 6 -17.83 -1.70 -0.47
CA LEU A 6 -16.54 -1.03 -0.51
C LEU A 6 -16.68 0.26 -1.32
N GLY A 7 -16.07 1.36 -0.85
CA GLY A 7 -16.07 2.65 -1.56
C GLY A 7 -15.31 2.60 -2.89
N ARG A 8 -15.22 3.74 -3.58
CA ARG A 8 -14.42 3.87 -4.81
C ARG A 8 -12.94 3.69 -4.48
N TRP A 9 -12.23 2.95 -5.34
CA TRP A 9 -10.78 2.81 -5.26
C TRP A 9 -10.09 4.15 -5.52
N GLU A 10 -9.19 4.54 -4.60
CA GLU A 10 -8.31 5.70 -4.75
C GLU A 10 -6.87 5.28 -4.38
N PRO A 11 -5.89 5.40 -5.30
CA PRO A 11 -4.51 5.01 -5.02
C PRO A 11 -3.88 5.89 -3.93
N LEU A 12 -3.13 5.27 -3.03
CA LEU A 12 -2.31 6.00 -2.06
C LEU A 12 -1.17 6.75 -2.78
N SER A 13 -0.89 7.98 -2.33
CA SER A 13 0.34 8.67 -2.70
C SER A 13 1.55 8.10 -1.92
N PRO A 14 2.80 8.27 -2.41
CA PRO A 14 4.00 7.97 -1.65
C PRO A 14 4.04 8.59 -0.26
N GLN A 15 3.55 9.83 -0.14
CA GLN A 15 3.53 10.59 1.11
C GLN A 15 2.54 9.98 2.11
N ASP A 16 1.33 9.64 1.65
CA ASP A 16 0.32 9.01 2.49
C ASP A 16 0.77 7.62 2.96
N ALA A 17 1.40 6.85 2.06
CA ALA A 17 1.99 5.56 2.39
C ALA A 17 3.11 5.70 3.44
N ALA A 18 3.97 6.71 3.31
CA ALA A 18 5.02 6.99 4.29
C ALA A 18 4.46 7.37 5.66
N GLN A 19 3.40 8.17 5.71
CA GLN A 19 2.70 8.51 6.96
C GLN A 19 2.07 7.27 7.60
N TRP A 20 1.44 6.41 6.80
CA TRP A 20 0.84 5.17 7.27
C TRP A 20 1.88 4.18 7.82
N MET A 21 3.04 4.09 7.17
CA MET A 21 4.15 3.23 7.59
C MET A 21 5.04 3.83 8.69
N ALA A 22 4.94 5.13 8.99
CA ALA A 22 5.77 5.80 10.00
C ALA A 22 5.80 5.10 11.37
N PRO A 23 4.70 4.51 11.89
CA PRO A 23 4.71 3.79 13.16
C PRO A 23 5.09 2.30 13.03
N ALA A 24 5.58 1.83 11.89
CA ALA A 24 6.00 0.45 11.70
C ALA A 24 7.43 0.27 12.23
N ASP A 25 7.60 -0.59 13.24
CA ASP A 25 8.92 -0.95 13.77
C ASP A 25 9.55 -2.10 12.97
N CYS A 26 9.68 -1.89 11.66
CA CYS A 26 10.31 -2.83 10.74
C CYS A 26 10.87 -2.13 9.51
N PHE A 27 11.75 -2.79 8.78
CA PHE A 27 12.21 -2.26 7.49
C PHE A 27 11.06 -2.29 6.47
N TRP A 28 10.90 -1.19 5.75
CA TRP A 28 10.00 -1.08 4.62
C TRP A 28 10.53 -0.10 3.58
N ALA A 29 10.05 -0.20 2.35
CA ALA A 29 10.35 0.74 1.28
C ALA A 29 9.18 0.83 0.29
N ILE A 30 9.11 1.93 -0.44
CA ILE A 30 8.27 2.02 -1.65
C ILE A 30 8.93 1.18 -2.74
N ALA A 31 8.12 0.42 -3.47
CA ALA A 31 8.55 -0.46 -4.54
C ALA A 31 7.83 -0.15 -5.86
N GLY A 32 8.11 -0.96 -6.89
CA GLY A 32 7.42 -0.89 -8.17
C GLY A 32 7.67 0.42 -8.93
N GLY A 33 6.63 0.90 -9.62
CA GLY A 33 6.72 2.10 -10.45
C GLY A 33 7.07 3.36 -9.67
N TRP A 34 6.47 3.52 -8.48
CA TRP A 34 6.74 4.68 -7.62
C TRP A 34 8.20 4.75 -7.17
N ALA A 35 8.85 3.61 -6.91
CA ALA A 35 10.26 3.61 -6.51
C ALA A 35 11.19 4.17 -7.61
N LEU A 36 10.87 3.91 -8.88
CA LEU A 36 11.63 4.44 -10.02
C LEU A 36 11.46 5.96 -10.13
N ASP A 37 10.22 6.44 -10.05
CA ASP A 37 9.93 7.87 -10.13
C ASP A 37 10.53 8.64 -8.95
N LEU A 38 10.50 8.07 -7.73
CA LEU A 38 11.17 8.65 -6.58
C LEU A 38 12.70 8.67 -6.71
N HIS A 39 13.28 7.64 -7.33
CA HIS A 39 14.72 7.61 -7.62
C HIS A 39 15.11 8.67 -8.65
N LEU A 40 14.27 8.90 -9.67
CA LEU A 40 14.46 9.92 -10.68
C LEU A 40 14.16 11.34 -10.17
N GLY A 41 13.38 11.46 -9.10
CA GLY A 41 12.91 12.75 -8.59
C GLY A 41 11.76 13.36 -9.42
N GLU A 42 11.15 12.59 -10.30
CA GLU A 42 10.08 13.02 -11.20
C GLU A 42 9.06 11.89 -11.40
N GLN A 43 7.77 12.24 -11.40
CA GLN A 43 6.72 11.29 -11.75
C GLN A 43 6.64 11.16 -13.28
N THR A 44 7.01 10.00 -13.81
CA THR A 44 7.09 9.76 -15.26
C THR A 44 5.79 9.25 -15.87
N ARG A 45 4.85 8.77 -15.04
CA ARG A 45 3.52 8.30 -15.45
C ARG A 45 2.51 8.35 -14.30
N GLU A 46 1.23 8.24 -14.62
CA GLU A 46 0.22 7.94 -13.60
C GLU A 46 0.41 6.53 -13.02
N HIS A 47 0.22 6.40 -11.70
CA HIS A 47 0.26 5.11 -10.99
C HIS A 47 -1.14 4.81 -10.44
N ALA A 48 -1.69 3.66 -10.83
CA ALA A 48 -3.02 3.21 -10.40
C ALA A 48 -3.00 2.49 -9.04
N ASP A 49 -1.81 2.26 -8.50
CA ASP A 49 -1.50 1.52 -7.27
C ASP A 49 -0.19 2.02 -6.65
N LEU A 50 0.13 1.46 -5.48
CA LEU A 50 1.41 1.65 -4.79
C LEU A 50 1.84 0.33 -4.18
N ASP A 51 3.11 -0.01 -4.34
CA ASP A 51 3.71 -1.22 -3.78
C ASP A 51 4.57 -0.88 -2.56
N ILE A 52 4.39 -1.65 -1.48
CA ILE A 52 5.26 -1.60 -0.29
C ILE A 52 6.09 -2.88 -0.22
N LEU A 53 7.41 -2.74 -0.19
CA LEU A 53 8.32 -3.83 0.10
C LEU A 53 8.53 -3.92 1.61
N VAL A 54 8.41 -5.14 2.14
CA VAL A 54 8.80 -5.50 3.49
C VAL A 54 9.61 -6.79 3.50
N LEU A 55 10.35 -7.01 4.58
CA LEU A 55 11.01 -8.29 4.78
C LEU A 55 9.97 -9.35 5.13
N ARG A 56 10.16 -10.57 4.61
CA ARG A 56 9.21 -11.68 4.82
C ARG A 56 8.93 -11.96 6.30
N ARG A 57 9.93 -11.83 7.17
CA ARG A 57 9.80 -12.00 8.63
C ARG A 57 8.93 -10.94 9.30
N ASP A 58 8.75 -9.78 8.67
CA ASP A 58 8.06 -8.62 9.23
C ASP A 58 6.70 -8.38 8.55
N GLN A 59 6.31 -9.23 7.59
CA GLN A 59 5.04 -9.09 6.86
C GLN A 59 3.81 -8.99 7.78
N TRP A 60 3.88 -9.62 8.95
CA TRP A 60 2.79 -9.62 9.93
C TRP A 60 2.55 -8.21 10.52
N VAL A 61 3.58 -7.37 10.61
CA VAL A 61 3.47 -5.98 11.11
C VAL A 61 2.52 -5.18 10.20
N VAL A 62 2.67 -5.37 8.89
CA VAL A 62 1.80 -4.74 7.88
C VAL A 62 0.41 -5.34 7.93
N GLN A 63 0.27 -6.67 8.04
CA GLN A 63 -1.03 -7.35 8.11
C GLN A 63 -1.86 -6.96 9.35
N VAL A 64 -1.22 -6.70 10.48
CA VAL A 64 -1.91 -6.24 11.69
C VAL A 64 -2.30 -4.77 11.54
N LYS A 65 -1.43 -3.92 10.98
CA LYS A 65 -1.78 -2.52 10.66
C LYS A 65 -2.89 -2.40 9.63
N SER A 66 -3.01 -3.38 8.75
CA SER A 66 -4.01 -3.45 7.69
C SER A 66 -5.37 -3.95 8.20
N ALA A 67 -5.47 -4.44 9.45
CA ALA A 67 -6.71 -4.98 10.00
C ALA A 67 -7.79 -3.87 10.15
N GLY A 68 -8.88 -3.99 9.39
CA GLY A 68 -9.96 -2.99 9.30
C GLY A 68 -10.02 -2.23 7.97
N VAL A 69 -9.01 -2.41 7.12
CA VAL A 69 -8.95 -1.91 5.74
C VAL A 69 -8.89 -3.13 4.81
N VAL A 70 -9.68 -3.14 3.75
CA VAL A 70 -9.67 -4.25 2.78
C VAL A 70 -8.58 -3.98 1.75
N TYR A 71 -7.58 -4.86 1.73
CA TYR A 71 -6.53 -4.88 0.70
C TYR A 71 -6.81 -6.06 -0.22
N GLU A 72 -6.94 -5.83 -1.53
CA GLU A 72 -6.91 -6.91 -2.50
C GLU A 72 -5.45 -7.36 -2.65
N VAL A 73 -5.12 -8.54 -2.11
CA VAL A 73 -3.82 -9.18 -2.31
C VAL A 73 -3.97 -10.14 -3.47
N ASP A 74 -3.49 -9.77 -4.67
CA ASP A 74 -3.31 -10.73 -5.75
C ASP A 74 -2.07 -11.59 -5.45
N PRO A 75 -2.20 -12.90 -5.17
CA PRO A 75 -1.07 -13.76 -4.85
C PRO A 75 -0.10 -13.99 -6.03
N SER A 76 -0.42 -13.50 -7.23
CA SER A 76 0.42 -13.54 -8.43
C SER A 76 1.14 -12.22 -8.75
N VAL A 77 0.67 -11.07 -8.25
CA VAL A 77 1.23 -9.74 -8.59
C VAL A 77 1.30 -8.72 -7.43
N GLY A 78 0.95 -9.07 -6.19
CA GLY A 78 1.39 -8.35 -5.00
C GLY A 78 0.91 -6.89 -4.83
N ARG A 79 -0.28 -6.54 -5.34
CA ARG A 79 -0.86 -5.20 -5.15
C ARG A 79 -1.53 -5.05 -3.78
N VAL A 80 -1.58 -3.82 -3.27
CA VAL A 80 -2.12 -3.44 -1.96
C VAL A 80 -2.93 -2.15 -2.14
N GLY A 81 -4.12 -2.08 -1.54
CA GLY A 81 -5.06 -0.98 -1.68
C GLY A 81 -5.84 -0.56 -0.45
N GLN A 82 -6.13 0.72 -0.29
CA GLN A 82 -6.83 1.26 0.87
C GLN A 82 -8.34 1.41 0.62
N ALA A 83 -9.16 0.94 1.57
CA ALA A 83 -10.54 1.37 1.74
C ALA A 83 -10.62 2.35 2.92
N VAL A 84 -10.86 3.64 2.64
CA VAL A 84 -11.16 4.65 3.66
C VAL A 84 -12.59 4.37 4.18
N ARG A 85 -12.76 4.19 5.49
CA ARG A 85 -14.09 4.23 6.12
C ARG A 85 -14.48 5.69 6.36
N ALA A 86 -15.72 6.02 6.01
CA ALA A 86 -16.46 7.15 6.58
C ALA A 86 -16.63 6.99 8.10
#